data_AF-A0A1G2HHX8-F1
#
_entry.id   AF-A0A1G2HHX8-F1
#
_cell.length_a   1.000
_cell.length_b   1.000
_cell.length_c   1.000
_cell.angle_alpha   90.00
_cell.angle_beta   90.00
_cell.angle_gamma   90.00
#
_symmetry.space_group_name_H-M   'P 1'
#
loop_
_entity.id
_entity.type
_entity.pdbx_description
1 polymer ?
#
loop_
_entity_poly.entity_id
_entity_poly.type
_entity_poly.pdbx_seq_one_letter_code
_entity_poly.pdbx_strand_id
1 'polypeptide(L)'
;MSWQKVILSAALAIVFVVSALVALFNAGTIVKAVLETYILKVENCRYDYKPVPIDKELIAEEPEETCFVDYNSAKRDIANGVGMFVVFAPIAWFMFGQTRKMLSENKVS
;
A
#
# COMPACT_ATOMS: atom_id res chain seq x y z
N MET A 1 -7.62 -12.61 -38.06
CA MET A 1 -6.95 -12.26 -36.79
C MET A 1 -6.42 -13.55 -36.19
N SER A 2 -5.10 -13.75 -36.08
CA SER A 2 -4.55 -15.01 -35.58
C SER A 2 -4.87 -15.17 -34.09
N TRP A 3 -5.30 -16.37 -33.68
CA TRP A 3 -5.65 -16.70 -32.29
C TRP A 3 -4.58 -16.26 -31.26
N GLN A 4 -3.31 -16.29 -31.66
CA GLN A 4 -2.18 -15.83 -30.87
C GLN A 4 -2.25 -14.35 -30.47
N LYS A 5 -2.74 -13.47 -31.37
CA LYS A 5 -2.88 -12.02 -31.07
C LYS A 5 -3.96 -11.77 -30.02
N VAL A 6 -5.04 -12.56 -30.05
CA VAL A 6 -6.14 -12.46 -29.07
C VAL A 6 -5.62 -12.87 -27.68
N ILE A 7 -4.93 -14.01 -27.59
CA ILE A 7 -4.35 -14.50 -26.33
C ILE A 7 -3.35 -13.49 -25.75
N LEU A 8 -2.46 -12.94 -26.57
CA LEU A 8 -1.46 -11.96 -26.13
C LEU A 8 -2.12 -10.66 -25.63
N SER A 9 -3.15 -10.17 -26.35
CA SER A 9 -3.88 -8.96 -25.95
C SER A 9 -4.65 -9.15 -24.64
N ALA A 10 -5.23 -10.33 -24.43
CA ALA A 10 -5.92 -10.66 -23.19
C ALA A 10 -4.93 -10.74 -22.00
N ALA A 11 -3.77 -11.37 -22.20
CA ALA A 11 -2.73 -11.44 -21.18
C ALA A 11 -2.22 -10.04 -20.78
N LEU A 12 -1.98 -9.16 -21.77
CA LEU A 12 -1.58 -7.77 -21.51
C LEU A 12 -2.67 -7.00 -20.76
N ALA A 13 -3.95 -7.17 -21.14
CA ALA A 13 -5.05 -6.52 -20.43
C ALA A 13 -5.12 -6.94 -18.95
N ILE A 14 -4.93 -8.23 -18.65
CA ILE A 14 -4.92 -8.73 -17.27
C ILE A 14 -3.76 -8.11 -16.48
N VAL A 15 -2.54 -8.14 -17.01
CA VAL A 15 -1.37 -7.56 -16.34
C VAL A 15 -1.56 -6.06 -16.10
N PHE A 16 -2.16 -5.34 -17.06
CA PHE A 16 -2.47 -3.92 -16.89
C PHE A 16 -3.45 -3.69 -15.74
N VAL A 17 -4.57 -4.42 -15.69
CA VAL A 17 -5.59 -4.27 -14.64
C VAL A 17 -4.99 -4.57 -13.27
N VAL A 18 -4.25 -5.67 -13.13
CA VAL A 18 -3.60 -6.04 -11.86
C VAL A 18 -2.61 -4.95 -11.42
N SER A 19 -1.76 -4.49 -12.33
CA SER A 19 -0.76 -3.45 -12.01
C SER A 19 -1.41 -2.13 -11.61
N ALA A 20 -2.48 -1.72 -12.30
CA ALA A 20 -3.21 -0.49 -12.01
C ALA A 20 -3.91 -0.55 -10.65
N LEU A 21 -4.56 -1.68 -10.32
CA LEU A 21 -5.19 -1.88 -9.02
C LEU A 21 -4.16 -1.86 -7.89
N VAL A 22 -3.04 -2.56 -8.05
CA VAL A 22 -1.94 -2.57 -7.07
C VAL A 22 -1.41 -1.15 -6.86
N ALA A 23 -1.18 -0.38 -7.93
CA ALA A 23 -0.73 1.01 -7.80
C ALA A 23 -1.74 1.89 -7.05
N LEU A 24 -3.04 1.74 -7.34
CA LEU A 24 -4.11 2.48 -6.67
C LEU A 24 -4.21 2.16 -5.17
N PHE A 25 -4.21 0.88 -4.81
CA PHE A 25 -4.29 0.48 -3.39
C PHE A 25 -3.07 0.97 -2.60
N ASN A 26 -1.87 0.89 -3.19
CA ASN A 26 -0.65 1.41 -2.55
C ASN A 26 -0.64 2.93 -2.40
N ALA A 27 -1.16 3.67 -3.39
CA ALA A 27 -1.34 5.11 -3.25
C ALA A 27 -2.30 5.43 -2.09
N GLY A 28 -3.39 4.66 -1.96
CA GLY A 28 -4.35 4.78 -0.86
C GLY A 28 -3.73 4.53 0.51
N THR A 29 -2.88 3.50 0.66
CA THR A 29 -2.20 3.22 1.93
C THR A 29 -1.20 4.31 2.32
N ILE A 30 -0.46 4.86 1.36
CA ILE A 30 0.43 6.02 1.60
C ILE A 30 -0.38 7.20 2.11
N VAL A 31 -1.45 7.58 1.40
CA VAL A 31 -2.29 8.74 1.76
C VAL A 31 -2.90 8.54 3.14
N LYS A 32 -3.42 7.34 3.43
CA LYS A 32 -3.98 7.00 4.74
C LYS A 32 -2.93 7.15 5.85
N ALA A 33 -1.75 6.55 5.69
CA ALA A 33 -0.68 6.60 6.69
C ALA A 33 -0.23 8.05 6.93
N VAL A 34 -0.09 8.87 5.87
CA VAL A 34 0.25 10.29 5.99
C VAL A 34 -0.83 11.06 6.74
N LEU A 35 -2.11 10.85 6.39
CA LEU A 35 -3.23 11.51 7.06
C LEU A 35 -3.28 11.14 8.54
N GLU A 36 -3.24 9.85 8.85
CA GLU A 36 -3.39 9.35 10.22
C GLU A 36 -2.26 9.85 11.12
N THR A 37 -1.01 9.81 10.67
CA THR A 37 0.14 10.11 11.56
C THR A 37 0.61 11.55 11.53
N TYR A 38 0.57 12.23 10.38
CA TYR A 38 1.14 13.58 10.26
C TYR A 38 0.08 14.70 10.30
N ILE A 39 -1.15 14.43 9.85
CA ILE A 39 -2.22 15.44 9.80
C ILE A 39 -3.16 15.30 11.00
N LEU A 40 -3.78 14.13 11.15
CA LEU A 40 -4.77 13.81 12.17
C LEU A 40 -4.14 13.40 13.50
N LYS A 41 -2.86 13.01 13.49
CA LYS A 41 -2.10 12.56 14.67
C LYS A 41 -2.87 11.53 15.51
N VAL A 42 -3.41 10.52 14.84
CA VAL A 42 -4.13 9.43 15.49
C VAL A 42 -3.16 8.71 16.42
N GLU A 43 -3.53 8.64 17.69
CA GLU A 43 -2.73 8.01 18.74
C GLU A 43 -3.07 6.51 18.82
N ASN A 44 -2.03 5.68 18.98
CA ASN A 44 -2.20 4.29 19.36
C ASN A 44 -1.98 4.18 20.86
N CYS A 45 -3.05 3.86 21.58
CA CYS A 45 -2.98 3.61 23.02
C CYS A 45 -2.70 2.13 23.26
N ARG A 46 -1.68 1.85 24.07
CA ARG A 46 -1.33 0.50 24.49
C ARG A 46 -1.20 0.47 26.01
N TYR A 47 -1.63 -0.64 26.61
CA TYR A 47 -1.30 -0.94 27.99
C TYR A 47 0.09 -1.57 28.04
N ASP A 48 1.04 -0.85 28.63
CA ASP A 48 2.40 -1.36 28.86
C ASP A 48 2.47 -2.00 30.26
N TYR A 49 2.51 -3.33 30.29
CA TYR A 49 2.73 -4.07 31.53
C TYR A 49 4.22 -4.08 31.86
N LYS A 50 4.63 -3.34 32.89
CA LYS A 50 6.00 -3.43 33.43
C LYS A 50 6.14 -4.79 34.16
N PRO A 51 7.18 -5.60 33.87
CA PRO A 51 7.37 -6.86 34.57
C PRO A 51 7.70 -6.59 36.04
N VAL A 52 6.86 -7.09 36.94
CA VAL A 52 7.04 -6.92 38.39
C VAL A 52 8.13 -7.89 38.88
N PRO A 53 9.20 -7.43 39.56
CA PRO A 53 10.20 -8.32 40.14
C PRO A 53 9.59 -9.16 41.28
N ILE A 54 9.93 -10.45 41.30
CA ILE A 54 9.31 -11.52 42.12
C ILE A 54 9.45 -11.28 43.64
N ASP A 55 10.34 -10.39 44.08
CA ASP A 55 10.76 -10.25 45.48
C ASP A 55 10.17 -9.05 46.24
N LYS A 56 9.18 -8.32 45.70
CA LYS A 56 8.56 -7.18 46.41
C LYS A 56 7.07 -7.36 46.54
N GLU A 57 6.58 -7.18 47.78
CA GLU A 57 5.15 -7.18 48.13
C GLU A 57 4.36 -6.37 47.09
N LEU A 58 3.39 -7.05 46.46
CA LEU A 58 2.60 -6.56 45.35
C LEU A 58 1.89 -5.26 45.73
N ILE A 59 2.41 -4.14 45.26
CA ILE A 59 1.57 -3.09 44.71
C ILE A 59 1.60 -3.37 43.21
N ALA A 60 0.57 -4.05 42.72
CA ALA A 60 0.35 -4.16 41.28
C ALA A 60 0.15 -2.72 40.78
N GLU A 61 1.21 -2.10 40.24
CA GLU A 61 1.08 -0.82 39.54
C GLU A 61 0.01 -1.02 38.46
N GLU A 62 -1.04 -0.20 38.52
CA GLU A 62 -2.09 -0.23 37.49
C GLU A 62 -1.41 0.01 36.13
N PRO A 63 -1.79 -0.76 35.09
CA PRO A 63 -1.18 -0.61 33.78
C PRO A 63 -1.43 0.82 33.28
N GLU A 64 -0.35 1.59 33.14
CA GLU A 64 -0.41 2.94 32.58
C GLU A 64 -0.76 2.83 31.08
N GLU A 65 -1.84 3.50 30.67
CA GLU A 65 -2.19 3.62 29.26
C GLU A 65 -1.21 4.61 28.61
N THR A 66 -0.34 4.09 27.73
CA THR A 66 0.59 4.91 26.96
C THR A 66 0.01 5.15 25.57
N CYS A 67 -0.41 6.39 25.31
CA CYS A 67 -0.85 6.81 23.98
C CYS A 67 0.30 7.53 23.28
N PHE A 68 0.69 7.02 22.11
CA PHE A 68 1.71 7.66 21.29
C PHE A 68 1.36 7.56 19.81
N VAL A 69 1.78 8.59 19.06
CA VAL A 69 1.69 8.57 17.59
C VAL A 69 2.81 7.69 17.06
N ASP A 70 2.46 6.56 16.43
CA ASP A 70 3.44 5.62 15.87
C ASP A 70 3.94 6.08 14.50
N TYR A 71 4.96 6.95 14.51
CA TYR A 71 5.64 7.41 13.30
C TYR A 71 6.41 6.30 12.59
N ASN A 72 6.78 5.22 13.28
CA ASN A 72 7.62 4.18 12.70
C ASN A 72 6.80 3.23 11.82
N SER A 73 5.60 2.86 12.28
CA SER A 73 4.65 2.11 11.47
C SER A 73 4.25 2.88 10.21
N ALA A 74 3.95 4.18 10.33
CA ALA A 74 3.64 5.00 9.16
C ALA A 74 4.79 5.11 8.15
N LYS A 75 6.03 5.26 8.62
CA LYS A 75 7.21 5.24 7.72
C LYS A 75 7.32 3.92 6.97
N ARG A 76 7.05 2.79 7.63
CA ARG A 76 7.08 1.46 6.99
C ARG A 76 5.99 1.33 5.93
N ASP A 77 4.78 1.78 6.22
CA ASP A 77 3.65 1.69 5.29
C ASP A 77 3.85 2.61 4.07
N ILE A 78 4.37 3.82 4.29
CA ILE A 78 4.75 4.73 3.20
C ILE A 78 5.87 4.10 2.37
N ALA A 79 6.92 3.55 2.99
CA ALA A 79 8.04 2.95 2.27
C ALA A 79 7.59 1.74 1.41
N ASN A 80 6.73 0.88 1.94
CA ASN A 80 6.17 -0.26 1.21
C ASN A 80 5.31 0.20 0.04
N GLY A 81 4.42 1.17 0.27
CA GLY A 81 3.56 1.71 -0.77
C GLY A 81 4.37 2.39 -1.88
N VAL A 82 5.38 3.20 -1.51
CA VAL A 82 6.25 3.89 -2.48
C VAL A 82 7.08 2.88 -3.27
N GLY A 83 7.63 1.86 -2.60
CA GLY A 83 8.39 0.80 -3.25
C GLY A 83 7.58 0.08 -4.34
N MET A 84 6.33 -0.27 -4.04
CA MET A 84 5.45 -0.87 -5.04
C MET A 84 5.04 0.14 -6.12
N PHE A 85 4.72 1.37 -5.76
CA PHE A 85 4.32 2.40 -6.73
C PHE A 85 5.42 2.68 -7.77
N VAL A 86 6.68 2.76 -7.34
CA VAL A 86 7.83 3.01 -8.24
C VAL A 86 7.99 1.89 -9.27
N VAL A 87 7.65 0.65 -8.94
CA VAL A 87 7.71 -0.49 -9.87
C VAL A 87 6.48 -0.56 -10.77
N PHE A 88 5.28 -0.47 -10.19
CA PHE A 88 4.04 -0.71 -10.92
C PHE A 88 3.56 0.49 -11.73
N ALA A 89 3.85 1.73 -11.34
CA ALA A 89 3.41 2.91 -12.08
C ALA A 89 4.04 3.00 -13.50
N PRO A 90 5.36 2.78 -13.70
CA PRO A 90 5.95 2.75 -15.04
C PRO A 90 5.40 1.60 -15.89
N ILE A 91 5.20 0.41 -15.29
CA ILE A 91 4.65 -0.75 -15.98
C ILE A 91 3.22 -0.45 -16.46
N ALA A 92 2.38 0.08 -15.57
CA ALA A 92 1.01 0.46 -15.91
C ALA A 92 0.98 1.54 -17.01
N TRP A 93 1.85 2.55 -16.93
CA TRP A 93 1.96 3.60 -17.94
C TRP A 93 2.36 3.05 -19.31
N PHE A 94 3.38 2.19 -19.36
CA PHE A 94 3.85 1.57 -20.59
C PHE A 94 2.75 0.70 -21.22
N MET A 95 2.10 -0.13 -20.41
CA MET A 95 1.03 -1.01 -20.83
C MET A 95 -0.18 -0.22 -21.36
N PHE A 96 -0.56 0.87 -20.69
CA PHE A 96 -1.62 1.77 -21.16
C PHE A 96 -1.29 2.35 -22.55
N GLY A 97 -0.05 2.77 -22.79
CA GLY A 97 0.41 3.25 -24.09
C GLY A 97 0.27 2.20 -25.19
N GLN A 98 0.65 0.94 -24.91
CA GLN A 98 0.50 -0.17 -25.86
C GLN A 98 -0.97 -0.48 -26.16
N THR A 99 -1.81 -0.53 -25.13
CA THR A 99 -3.25 -0.77 -25.30
C THR A 99 -3.89 0.33 -26.13
N ARG A 100 -3.55 1.60 -25.89
CA ARG A 100 -4.05 2.74 -26.67
C ARG A 100 -3.62 2.66 -28.14
N LYS A 101 -2.38 2.26 -28.41
CA LYS A 101 -1.87 2.07 -29.78
C LYS A 101 -2.65 0.99 -30.53
N MET A 102 -2.87 -0.17 -29.92
CA MET A 102 -3.65 -1.25 -30.53
C MET A 102 -5.12 -0.86 -30.77
N LEU A 103 -5.72 -0.08 -29.88
CA LEU A 103 -7.08 0.46 -30.05
C LEU A 103 -7.16 1.48 -31.19
N SER A 104 -6.14 2.32 -31.38
CA SER A 104 -6.10 3.26 -32.50
C SER A 104 -5.89 2.59 -33.85
N GLU A 105 -5.09 1.53 -33.92
CA GLU A 105 -4.85 0.77 -35.16
C GLU A 105 -6.11 0.02 -35.63
N ASN A 106 -6.97 -0.43 -34.71
CA ASN A 106 -8.26 -1.08 -35.03
C ASN A 106 -9.38 -0.11 -35.47
N LYS A 107 -9.22 1.21 -35.31
CA LYS A 107 -10.20 2.20 -35.80
C LYS A 107 -9.98 2.63 -37.25
N VAL A 108 -8.87 2.22 -37.86
CA VAL A 108 -8.47 2.65 -39.22
C VAL A 108 -8.70 1.54 -40.27
N SER A 109 -9.32 0.43 -39.88
CA SER A 109 -9.77 -0.64 -40.81
C SER A 109 -11.28 -0.78 -40.80
#